data_AF-A0A7W3P6S3-F1
#
_entry.id   AF-A0A7W3P6S3-F1
#
_cell.length_a   1.000
_cell.length_b   1.000
_cell.length_c   1.000
_cell.angle_alpha   90.00
_cell.angle_beta   90.00
_cell.angle_gamma   90.00
#
_symmetry.space_group_name_H-M   'P 1'
#
loop_
_entity.id
_entity.type
_entity.pdbx_description
1 polymer ?
#
loop_
_entity_poly.entity_id
_entity_poly.type
_entity_poly.pdbx_seq_one_letter_code
_entity_poly.pdbx_strand_id
1 'polypeptide(L)'
;MADFLFFTGPMDCGKSTLALQIDHTNSTGGRQGRLFTCRDRAGEPTISSRLGLQRPAIEVAPDFDFWRYVTEQLTGGRRIDYLVCDETQFYTPRQIDQLARIVDELQIDVTAVGILTDFQTRMFPGSQRLVELCDRVETLQVQALCWCGERATHNARTVDGRMVTEGDQVVIGDLAGEDPSPGPAEQVAVPDLDPEEPVLAPDETDDDTDEEEPAPVPAPTWTPTEVDVRPVVAYEVLCRRHHRRGVTRAVARATLSDPLPFAQGAEVG
;
A
#
# COMPACT_ATOMS: atom_id res chain seq x y z
N MET A 1 -8.03 -32.00 15.87
CA MET A 1 -8.39 -31.81 14.46
C MET A 1 -7.63 -30.58 14.02
N ALA A 2 -7.09 -30.58 12.80
CA ALA A 2 -6.53 -29.35 12.26
C ALA A 2 -7.65 -28.34 12.01
N ASP A 3 -7.33 -27.05 12.10
CA ASP A 3 -8.31 -25.97 11.90
C ASP A 3 -8.06 -25.22 10.58
N PHE A 4 -9.15 -24.85 9.90
CA PHE A 4 -9.15 -23.89 8.80
C PHE A 4 -9.67 -22.52 9.28
N LEU A 5 -8.76 -21.59 9.52
CA LEU A 5 -9.05 -20.26 10.08
C LEU A 5 -8.92 -19.18 9.00
N PHE A 6 -9.89 -18.26 8.92
CA PHE A 6 -9.80 -17.08 8.07
C PHE A 6 -9.84 -15.79 8.90
N PHE A 7 -8.74 -15.04 8.88
CA PHE A 7 -8.65 -13.70 9.48
C PHE A 7 -8.87 -12.60 8.44
N THR A 8 -9.77 -11.67 8.75
CA THR A 8 -10.13 -10.61 7.82
C THR A 8 -10.34 -9.24 8.45
N GLY A 9 -10.35 -8.21 7.62
CA GLY A 9 -10.58 -6.82 7.96
C GLY A 9 -10.38 -5.95 6.72
N PRO A 10 -10.63 -4.63 6.82
CA PRO A 10 -10.28 -3.72 5.73
C PRO A 10 -8.77 -3.70 5.48
N MET A 11 -8.33 -2.93 4.50
CA MET A 11 -6.91 -2.59 4.40
C MET A 11 -6.46 -1.93 5.71
N ASP A 12 -5.16 -2.00 5.99
CA ASP A 12 -4.54 -1.23 7.08
C ASP A 12 -4.89 -1.66 8.51
N CYS A 13 -5.51 -2.83 8.70
CA CYS A 13 -5.79 -3.38 10.03
C CYS A 13 -4.72 -4.35 10.58
N GLY A 14 -3.53 -4.45 9.96
CA GLY A 14 -2.43 -5.28 10.48
C GLY A 14 -2.47 -6.77 10.09
N LYS A 15 -3.15 -7.13 9.00
CA LYS A 15 -3.27 -8.50 8.47
C LYS A 15 -1.93 -9.24 8.30
N SER A 16 -1.00 -8.68 7.55
CA SER A 16 0.30 -9.32 7.31
C SER A 16 1.15 -9.39 8.59
N THR A 17 0.99 -8.46 9.53
CA THR A 17 1.60 -8.58 10.86
C THR A 17 1.08 -9.82 11.60
N LEU A 18 -0.25 -10.05 11.58
CA LEU A 18 -0.85 -11.23 12.20
C LEU A 18 -0.35 -12.53 11.55
N ALA A 19 -0.29 -12.58 10.22
CA ALA A 19 0.25 -13.73 9.49
C ALA A 19 1.68 -14.09 9.97
N LEU A 20 2.55 -13.09 10.06
CA LEU A 20 3.93 -13.25 10.52
C LEU A 20 4.03 -13.61 12.01
N GLN A 21 3.13 -13.08 12.85
CA GLN A 21 3.05 -13.45 14.26
C GLN A 21 2.65 -14.91 14.44
N ILE A 22 1.65 -15.38 13.69
CA ILE A 22 1.20 -16.78 13.73
C ILE A 22 2.35 -17.71 13.34
N ASP A 23 3.08 -17.39 12.27
CA ASP A 23 4.25 -18.17 11.85
C ASP A 23 5.35 -18.15 12.91
N HIS A 24 5.65 -16.99 13.48
CA HIS A 24 6.64 -16.87 14.55
C HIS A 24 6.28 -17.72 15.78
N THR A 25 5.03 -17.67 16.23
CA THR A 25 4.57 -18.46 17.38
C THR A 25 4.65 -19.96 17.11
N ASN A 26 4.22 -20.42 15.94
CA ASN A 26 4.28 -21.85 15.62
C ASN A 26 5.73 -22.35 15.43
N SER A 27 6.57 -21.59 14.74
CA SER A 27 7.96 -21.95 14.49
C SER A 27 8.81 -21.96 15.76
N THR A 28 8.63 -20.99 16.67
CA THR A 28 9.28 -21.01 18.00
C THR A 28 8.79 -22.15 18.87
N GLY A 29 7.56 -22.62 18.66
CA GLY A 29 7.03 -23.86 19.22
C GLY A 29 7.56 -25.15 18.59
N GLY A 30 8.49 -25.07 17.63
CA GLY A 30 9.13 -26.23 16.99
C GLY A 30 8.33 -26.86 15.84
N ARG A 31 7.26 -26.19 15.35
CA ARG A 31 6.49 -26.61 14.17
C ARG A 31 7.12 -26.08 12.88
N GLN A 32 6.93 -26.78 11.76
CA GLN A 32 7.43 -26.37 10.45
C GLN A 32 6.30 -25.86 9.55
N GLY A 33 6.32 -24.56 9.26
CA GLY A 33 5.32 -23.89 8.43
C GLY A 33 5.68 -23.72 6.97
N ARG A 34 4.70 -23.33 6.15
CA ARG A 34 4.88 -22.73 4.83
C ARG A 34 4.10 -21.44 4.73
N LEU A 35 4.77 -20.39 4.27
CA LEU A 35 4.20 -19.06 4.04
C LEU A 35 3.88 -18.91 2.56
N PHE A 36 2.69 -18.39 2.26
CA PHE A 36 2.22 -18.13 0.90
C PHE A 36 1.73 -16.70 0.77
N THR A 37 2.00 -16.08 -0.37
CA THR A 37 1.54 -14.73 -0.71
C THR A 37 1.11 -14.70 -2.17
N CYS A 38 0.40 -13.65 -2.58
CA CYS A 38 0.01 -13.45 -3.97
C CYS A 38 0.13 -11.97 -4.31
N ARG A 39 0.68 -11.67 -5.49
CA ARG A 39 0.83 -10.32 -6.02
C ARG A 39 1.67 -9.40 -5.12
N ASP A 40 2.74 -9.92 -4.51
CA ASP A 40 3.75 -9.06 -3.89
C ASP A 40 4.51 -8.30 -4.99
N ARG A 41 4.58 -6.97 -4.87
CA ARG A 41 4.83 -6.06 -6.00
C ARG A 41 6.29 -5.69 -6.21
N ALA A 42 7.23 -6.26 -5.48
CA ALA A 42 8.66 -5.97 -5.70
C ALA A 42 9.56 -7.11 -5.20
N GLY A 43 10.26 -7.76 -6.13
CA GLY A 43 11.33 -8.70 -5.79
C GLY A 43 10.86 -10.14 -5.54
N GLU A 44 11.61 -10.86 -4.71
CA GLU A 44 11.25 -12.23 -4.33
C GLU A 44 9.98 -12.23 -3.46
N PRO A 45 9.05 -13.20 -3.66
CA PRO A 45 7.76 -13.19 -2.98
C PRO A 45 7.95 -13.17 -1.46
N THR A 46 7.42 -12.13 -0.81
CA THR A 46 7.65 -11.87 0.62
C THR A 46 6.32 -11.47 1.28
N ILE A 47 6.09 -11.95 2.51
CA ILE A 47 5.05 -11.35 3.36
C ILE A 47 5.72 -10.20 4.11
N SER A 48 5.28 -8.98 3.83
CA SER A 48 5.78 -7.76 4.47
C SER A 48 4.66 -7.06 5.25
N SER A 49 5.00 -6.49 6.40
CA SER A 49 4.04 -5.74 7.21
C SER A 49 4.45 -4.28 7.35
N ARG A 50 3.47 -3.42 7.63
CA ARG A 50 3.71 -1.99 7.91
C ARG A 50 4.56 -1.71 9.14
N LEU A 51 4.72 -2.69 10.02
CA LEU A 51 5.60 -2.59 11.19
C LEU A 51 7.04 -3.05 10.90
N GLY A 52 7.40 -3.24 9.62
CA GLY A 52 8.75 -3.61 9.20
C GLY A 52 9.09 -5.09 9.34
N LEU A 53 8.15 -5.94 9.77
CA LEU A 53 8.35 -7.40 9.76
C LEU A 53 8.27 -7.94 8.34
N GLN A 54 9.19 -8.84 7.99
CA GLN A 54 9.25 -9.47 6.67
C GLN A 54 9.69 -10.94 6.78
N ARG A 55 9.11 -11.80 5.94
CA ARG A 55 9.53 -13.20 5.75
C ARG A 55 9.37 -13.62 4.28
N PRO A 56 10.32 -14.38 3.72
CA PRO A 56 10.14 -15.00 2.42
C PRO A 56 8.91 -15.90 2.40
N ALA A 57 8.19 -15.89 1.29
CA ALA A 57 6.98 -16.66 1.07
C ALA A 57 6.98 -17.28 -0.33
N ILE A 58 6.01 -18.15 -0.57
CA ILE A 58 5.81 -18.81 -1.85
C ILE A 58 4.72 -18.05 -2.60
N GLU A 59 5.01 -17.61 -3.82
CA GLU A 59 4.01 -16.96 -4.68
C GLU A 59 2.93 -17.96 -5.11
N VAL A 60 1.67 -17.56 -4.95
CA VAL A 60 0.50 -18.29 -5.37
C VAL A 60 0.01 -17.70 -6.69
N ALA A 61 0.50 -18.28 -7.79
CA ALA A 61 0.00 -18.00 -9.12
C ALA A 61 -1.42 -18.60 -9.32
N PRO A 62 -2.19 -18.14 -10.32
CA PRO A 62 -3.55 -18.66 -10.57
C PRO A 62 -3.63 -20.18 -10.82
N ASP A 63 -2.55 -20.78 -11.30
CA ASP A 63 -2.42 -22.22 -11.58
C ASP A 63 -1.69 -23.00 -10.48
N PHE A 64 -1.29 -22.34 -9.38
CA PHE A 64 -0.64 -22.98 -8.25
C PHE A 64 -1.55 -24.05 -7.64
N ASP A 65 -1.01 -25.26 -7.45
CA ASP A 65 -1.72 -26.41 -6.90
C ASP A 65 -1.19 -26.74 -5.50
N PHE A 66 -1.96 -26.37 -4.48
CA PHE A 66 -1.58 -26.57 -3.07
C PHE A 66 -1.45 -28.04 -2.72
N TRP A 67 -2.34 -28.88 -3.23
CA TRP A 67 -2.35 -30.31 -2.93
C TRP A 67 -1.09 -30.99 -3.45
N ARG A 68 -0.75 -30.75 -4.73
CA ARG A 68 0.48 -31.25 -5.33
C ARG A 68 1.70 -30.75 -4.56
N TYR A 69 1.78 -29.44 -4.29
CA TYR A 69 2.91 -28.88 -3.55
C TYR A 69 3.09 -29.57 -2.19
N VAL A 70 2.05 -29.66 -1.37
CA VAL A 70 2.15 -30.25 -0.03
C VAL A 70 2.52 -31.74 -0.10
N THR A 71 1.86 -32.51 -0.98
CA THR A 71 2.13 -33.95 -1.10
C THR A 71 3.53 -34.26 -1.60
N GLU A 72 4.07 -33.48 -2.53
CA GLU A 72 5.47 -33.60 -2.99
C GLU A 72 6.46 -33.33 -1.84
N GLN A 73 6.19 -32.33 -0.99
CA GLN A 73 7.05 -32.04 0.16
C GLN A 73 7.04 -33.20 1.18
N LEU A 74 5.85 -33.70 1.52
CA LEU A 74 5.68 -34.78 2.49
C LEU A 74 6.32 -36.10 2.00
N THR A 75 6.08 -36.47 0.73
CA THR A 75 6.68 -37.67 0.13
C THR A 75 8.20 -37.55 -0.05
N GLY A 76 8.71 -36.32 -0.21
CA GLY A 76 10.14 -36.02 -0.16
C GLY A 76 10.75 -36.04 1.25
N GLY A 77 10.01 -36.48 2.27
CA GLY A 77 10.48 -36.61 3.66
C GLY A 77 10.53 -35.30 4.43
N ARG A 78 9.99 -34.20 3.89
CA ARG A 78 9.88 -32.93 4.60
C ARG A 78 8.66 -32.94 5.51
N ARG A 79 8.74 -32.19 6.60
CA ARG A 79 7.61 -31.99 7.52
C ARG A 79 6.91 -30.67 7.20
N ILE A 80 5.57 -30.69 7.27
CA ILE A 80 4.71 -29.51 7.19
C ILE A 80 3.64 -29.68 8.25
N ASP A 81 3.63 -28.79 9.22
CA ASP A 81 2.67 -28.81 10.33
C ASP A 81 1.55 -27.79 10.15
N TYR A 82 1.79 -26.70 9.41
CA TYR A 82 0.80 -25.65 9.16
C TYR A 82 1.11 -24.84 7.89
N LEU A 83 0.10 -24.19 7.32
CA LEU A 83 0.21 -23.22 6.24
C LEU A 83 -0.31 -21.86 6.72
N VAL A 84 0.38 -20.78 6.33
CA VAL A 84 -0.12 -19.41 6.46
C VAL A 84 -0.19 -18.79 5.07
N CYS A 85 -1.37 -18.37 4.68
CA CYS A 85 -1.67 -17.80 3.37
C CYS A 85 -2.08 -16.34 3.54
N ASP A 86 -1.31 -15.41 2.99
CA ASP A 86 -1.64 -13.97 2.95
C ASP A 86 -2.25 -13.58 1.60
N GLU A 87 -2.93 -12.45 1.57
CA GLU A 87 -3.62 -11.86 0.41
C GLU A 87 -4.59 -12.84 -0.29
N THR A 88 -5.23 -13.70 0.51
CA THR A 88 -6.06 -14.82 0.05
C THR A 88 -7.31 -14.42 -0.73
N GLN A 89 -7.70 -13.14 -0.70
CA GLN A 89 -8.75 -12.63 -1.58
C GLN A 89 -8.41 -12.78 -3.07
N PHE A 90 -7.12 -12.89 -3.42
CA PHE A 90 -6.67 -13.10 -4.79
C PHE A 90 -6.57 -14.56 -5.19
N TYR A 91 -6.79 -15.49 -4.26
CA TYR A 91 -6.77 -16.92 -4.56
C TYR A 91 -8.05 -17.29 -5.29
N THR A 92 -7.96 -18.30 -6.15
CA THR A 92 -9.13 -18.84 -6.85
C THR A 92 -9.98 -19.69 -5.89
N PRO A 93 -11.30 -19.83 -6.11
CA PRO A 93 -12.13 -20.73 -5.31
C PRO A 93 -11.59 -22.16 -5.25
N ARG A 94 -11.04 -22.66 -6.36
CA ARG A 94 -10.39 -23.97 -6.43
C ARG A 94 -9.20 -24.09 -5.49
N GLN A 95 -8.39 -23.05 -5.37
CA GLN A 95 -7.26 -23.03 -4.43
C GLN A 95 -7.75 -23.09 -2.98
N ILE A 96 -8.85 -22.41 -2.66
CA ILE A 96 -9.47 -22.50 -1.33
C ILE A 96 -10.01 -23.91 -1.06
N ASP A 97 -10.63 -24.57 -2.05
CA ASP A 97 -11.06 -25.97 -1.94
C ASP A 97 -9.87 -26.91 -1.63
N GLN A 98 -8.72 -26.65 -2.25
CA GLN A 98 -7.51 -27.43 -1.98
C GLN A 98 -6.98 -27.23 -0.56
N LEU A 99 -7.05 -26.00 -0.03
CA LEU A 99 -6.67 -25.71 1.35
C LEU A 99 -7.58 -26.43 2.35
N ALA A 100 -8.90 -26.40 2.15
CA ALA A 100 -9.84 -27.16 2.98
C ALA A 100 -9.52 -28.66 2.95
N ARG A 101 -9.29 -29.20 1.74
CA ARG A 101 -8.90 -30.61 1.59
C ARG A 101 -7.60 -30.95 2.32
N ILE A 102 -6.62 -30.04 2.38
CA ILE A 102 -5.38 -30.25 3.14
C ILE A 102 -5.67 -30.35 4.64
N VAL A 103 -6.54 -29.50 5.17
CA VAL A 103 -6.96 -29.55 6.58
C VAL A 103 -7.64 -30.90 6.87
N ASP A 104 -8.62 -31.27 6.05
CA ASP A 104 -9.43 -32.47 6.26
C ASP A 104 -8.61 -33.77 6.13
N GLU A 105 -7.90 -33.92 5.01
CA GLU A 105 -7.27 -35.20 4.64
C GLU A 105 -5.87 -35.36 5.24
N LEU A 106 -5.11 -34.27 5.39
CA LEU A 106 -3.72 -34.31 5.85
C LEU A 106 -3.56 -33.85 7.30
N GLN A 107 -4.61 -33.32 7.93
CA GLN A 107 -4.58 -32.81 9.29
C GLN A 107 -3.47 -31.76 9.51
N ILE A 108 -3.33 -30.84 8.53
CA ILE A 108 -2.40 -29.71 8.56
C ILE A 108 -3.21 -28.44 8.78
N ASP A 109 -2.84 -27.62 9.78
CA ASP A 109 -3.55 -26.37 10.07
C ASP A 109 -3.39 -25.38 8.91
N VAL A 110 -4.45 -24.65 8.57
CA VAL A 110 -4.39 -23.58 7.57
C VAL A 110 -4.93 -22.28 8.15
N THR A 111 -4.10 -21.24 8.10
CA THR A 111 -4.51 -19.87 8.40
C THR A 111 -4.52 -19.07 7.11
N ALA A 112 -5.70 -18.59 6.70
CA ALA A 112 -5.89 -17.62 5.64
C ALA A 112 -5.99 -16.21 6.23
N VAL A 113 -5.36 -15.24 5.56
CA VAL A 113 -5.45 -13.82 5.89
C VAL A 113 -5.75 -13.05 4.61
N GLY A 114 -6.72 -12.12 4.67
CA GLY A 114 -7.15 -11.38 3.47
C GLY A 114 -8.30 -10.41 3.74
N ILE A 115 -8.67 -9.62 2.72
CA ILE A 115 -9.84 -8.72 2.80
C ILE A 115 -11.11 -9.39 2.29
N LEU A 116 -12.28 -9.09 2.87
CA LEU A 116 -13.55 -9.66 2.40
C LEU A 116 -14.00 -9.08 1.06
N THR A 117 -13.99 -7.75 0.95
CA THR A 117 -14.63 -7.03 -0.16
C THR A 117 -13.69 -6.04 -0.83
N ASP A 118 -13.94 -5.82 -2.11
CA ASP A 118 -13.31 -4.78 -2.90
C ASP A 118 -13.84 -3.37 -2.56
N PHE A 119 -13.41 -2.38 -3.35
CA PHE A 119 -13.86 -0.99 -3.22
C PHE A 119 -15.32 -0.77 -3.62
N GLN A 120 -15.95 -1.74 -4.31
CA GLN A 120 -17.37 -1.73 -4.67
C GLN A 120 -18.22 -2.44 -3.61
N THR A 121 -17.64 -2.84 -2.48
CA THR A 121 -18.30 -3.62 -1.43
C THR A 121 -18.82 -4.97 -1.90
N ARG A 122 -18.18 -5.55 -2.93
CA ARG A 122 -18.45 -6.90 -3.41
C ARG A 122 -17.37 -7.84 -2.88
N MET A 123 -17.78 -9.05 -2.47
CA MET A 123 -16.82 -10.03 -2.01
C MET A 123 -15.88 -10.44 -3.15
N PHE A 124 -14.62 -10.67 -2.80
CA PHE A 124 -13.72 -11.38 -3.71
C PHE A 124 -14.14 -12.85 -3.79
N PRO A 125 -14.00 -13.51 -4.97
CA PRO A 125 -14.34 -14.93 -5.10
C PRO A 125 -13.60 -15.83 -4.12
N GLY A 126 -12.30 -15.60 -3.88
CA GLY A 126 -11.51 -16.34 -2.89
C GLY A 126 -12.03 -16.15 -1.47
N SER A 127 -12.27 -14.90 -1.07
CA SER A 127 -12.81 -14.57 0.26
C SER A 127 -14.23 -15.10 0.47
N GLN A 128 -15.07 -15.10 -0.56
CA GLN A 128 -16.38 -15.72 -0.50
C GLN A 128 -16.24 -17.23 -0.21
N ARG A 129 -15.34 -17.91 -0.93
CA ARG A 129 -15.13 -19.34 -0.74
C ARG A 129 -14.54 -19.67 0.64
N LEU A 130 -13.68 -18.80 1.19
CA LEU A 130 -13.17 -18.92 2.56
C LEU A 130 -14.29 -18.82 3.59
N VAL A 131 -15.22 -17.87 3.44
CA VAL A 131 -16.37 -17.75 4.34
C VAL A 131 -17.27 -19.00 4.31
N GLU A 132 -17.36 -19.67 3.16
CA GLU A 132 -18.14 -20.90 3.01
C GLU A 132 -17.49 -22.13 3.65
N LEU A 133 -16.16 -22.18 3.75
CA LEU A 133 -15.41 -23.39 4.10
C LEU A 133 -14.65 -23.35 5.42
N CYS A 134 -14.21 -22.18 5.88
CA CYS A 134 -13.40 -22.11 7.10
C CYS A 134 -14.23 -22.46 8.34
N ASP A 135 -13.62 -23.18 9.29
CA ASP A 135 -14.22 -23.49 10.59
C ASP A 135 -14.54 -22.22 11.37
N ARG A 136 -13.71 -21.17 11.19
CA ARG A 136 -13.85 -19.88 11.84
C ARG A 136 -13.46 -18.74 10.90
N VAL A 137 -14.29 -17.70 10.91
CA VAL A 137 -14.00 -16.41 10.26
C VAL A 137 -13.90 -15.34 11.34
N GLU A 138 -12.72 -14.73 11.46
CA GLU A 138 -12.41 -13.77 12.52
C GLU A 138 -12.05 -12.40 11.96
N THR A 139 -12.68 -11.36 12.50
CA THR A 139 -12.26 -9.99 12.23
C THR A 139 -11.11 -9.61 13.15
N LEU A 140 -10.05 -8.99 12.59
CA LEU A 140 -8.92 -8.51 13.40
C LEU A 140 -9.39 -7.55 14.50
N GLN A 141 -8.81 -7.70 15.70
CA GLN A 141 -9.13 -6.86 16.86
C GLN A 141 -8.59 -5.44 16.72
N VAL A 142 -7.45 -5.30 16.05
CA VAL A 142 -6.90 -3.99 15.70
C VAL A 142 -7.74 -3.39 14.58
N GLN A 143 -8.36 -2.25 14.85
CA GLN A 143 -9.30 -1.62 13.95
C GLN A 143 -8.61 -0.53 13.16
N ALA A 144 -8.69 -0.61 11.82
CA ALA A 144 -8.34 0.54 10.99
C ALA A 144 -9.31 1.70 11.28
N LEU A 145 -8.82 2.93 11.21
CA LEU A 145 -9.61 4.13 11.50
C LEU A 145 -9.91 4.90 10.23
N CYS A 146 -11.16 5.35 10.12
CA CYS A 146 -11.54 6.35 9.13
C CYS A 146 -10.91 7.69 9.51
N TRP A 147 -10.77 8.60 8.55
CA TRP A 147 -10.29 9.97 8.81
C TRP A 147 -11.08 10.71 9.91
N CYS A 148 -12.31 10.28 10.20
CA CYS A 148 -13.13 10.85 11.27
C CYS A 148 -12.91 10.21 12.66
N GLY A 149 -11.94 9.31 12.81
CA GLY A 149 -11.62 8.61 14.07
C GLY A 149 -12.49 7.39 14.38
N GLU A 150 -13.59 7.19 13.64
CA GLU A 150 -14.46 6.02 13.78
C GLU A 150 -13.85 4.78 13.12
N ARG A 151 -14.26 3.59 13.57
CA ARG A 151 -13.85 2.32 12.98
C ARG A 151 -14.13 2.29 11.46
N ALA A 152 -13.07 2.11 10.68
CA ALA A 152 -13.17 1.81 9.27
C ALA A 152 -13.62 0.36 9.07
N THR A 153 -14.51 0.17 8.09
CA THR A 153 -15.10 -1.14 7.78
C THR A 153 -15.15 -1.41 6.28
N HIS A 154 -14.84 -0.40 5.46
CA HIS A 154 -14.98 -0.46 4.01
C HIS A 154 -13.69 0.04 3.36
N ASN A 155 -13.31 -0.61 2.27
CA ASN A 155 -12.25 -0.16 1.38
C ASN A 155 -12.85 0.81 0.37
N ALA A 156 -12.15 1.90 0.08
CA ALA A 156 -12.55 2.86 -0.95
C ALA A 156 -11.39 3.07 -1.91
N ARG A 157 -11.68 3.02 -3.21
CA ARG A 157 -10.76 3.47 -4.25
C ARG A 157 -11.06 4.94 -4.54
N THR A 158 -10.00 5.72 -4.69
CA THR A 158 -10.10 7.14 -5.00
C THR A 158 -9.36 7.46 -6.29
N VAL A 159 -9.94 8.35 -7.09
CA VAL A 159 -9.27 9.01 -8.22
C VAL A 159 -9.22 10.50 -7.90
N ASP A 160 -8.03 11.06 -7.81
CA ASP A 160 -7.80 12.47 -7.42
C ASP A 160 -8.54 12.83 -6.12
N GLY A 161 -8.46 11.93 -5.15
CA GLY A 161 -9.09 12.07 -3.83
C GLY A 161 -10.61 11.92 -3.81
N ARG A 162 -11.29 11.63 -4.94
CA ARG A 162 -12.74 11.35 -4.98
C ARG A 162 -13.00 9.86 -5.07
N MET A 163 -13.93 9.37 -4.26
CA MET A 163 -14.29 7.95 -4.26
C MET A 163 -14.91 7.56 -5.60
N VAL A 164 -14.44 6.44 -6.17
CA VAL A 164 -15.01 5.82 -7.36
C VAL A 164 -15.68 4.50 -6.99
N THR A 165 -16.81 4.21 -7.64
CA THR A 165 -17.59 2.98 -7.42
C THR A 165 -17.66 2.08 -8.65
N GLU A 166 -17.09 2.51 -9.76
CA GLU A 166 -17.04 1.79 -11.04
C GLU A 166 -15.59 1.53 -11.46
N GLY A 167 -15.40 0.48 -12.27
CA GLY A 167 -14.11 0.04 -12.83
C GLY A 167 -13.69 -1.34 -12.34
N ASP A 168 -12.57 -1.85 -12.88
CA ASP A 168 -12.14 -3.22 -12.60
C ASP A 168 -11.65 -3.40 -11.16
N GLN A 169 -11.94 -4.57 -10.60
CA GLN A 169 -11.69 -4.98 -9.20
C GLN A 169 -10.19 -5.01 -8.83
N VAL A 170 -9.30 -4.94 -9.83
CA VAL A 170 -7.85 -4.99 -9.65
C VAL A 170 -7.22 -3.81 -10.39
N VAL A 171 -7.21 -2.65 -9.75
CA VAL A 171 -6.22 -1.62 -10.10
C VAL A 171 -5.19 -1.64 -9.01
N ILE A 172 -3.99 -2.04 -9.39
CA ILE A 172 -2.80 -1.99 -8.56
C ILE A 172 -2.53 -0.51 -8.28
N GLY A 173 -3.08 0.01 -7.18
CA GLY A 173 -2.83 1.38 -6.74
C GLY A 173 -1.49 1.41 -6.04
N ASP A 174 -0.57 2.24 -6.55
CA ASP A 174 0.64 2.61 -5.84
C ASP A 174 0.20 3.30 -4.54
N LEU A 175 0.42 2.65 -3.40
CA LEU A 175 0.33 3.33 -2.11
C LEU A 175 1.59 4.20 -1.94
N ALA A 176 1.77 5.19 -2.82
CA ALA A 176 2.63 6.34 -2.56
C ALA A 176 1.75 7.42 -1.90
N GLY A 177 1.41 7.16 -0.65
CA GLY A 177 0.79 8.11 0.26
C GLY A 177 1.73 8.30 1.44
N GLU A 178 2.93 8.83 1.19
CA GLU A 178 3.66 9.54 2.22
C GLU A 178 2.80 10.73 2.62
N ASP A 179 2.19 10.66 3.82
CA ASP A 179 1.91 11.89 4.56
C ASP A 179 3.27 12.62 4.62
N PRO A 180 3.38 13.90 4.21
CA PRO A 180 4.62 14.64 4.41
C PRO A 180 4.81 14.75 5.92
N SER A 181 5.62 13.84 6.48
CA SER A 181 6.29 14.14 7.74
C SER A 181 7.04 15.45 7.49
N PRO A 182 6.98 16.45 8.39
CA PRO A 182 7.87 17.58 8.29
C PRO A 182 9.30 17.00 8.29
N GLY A 183 9.95 17.01 7.13
CA GLY A 183 11.31 16.55 7.00
C GLY A 183 12.19 17.34 7.97
N PRO A 184 13.30 16.75 8.47
CA PRO A 184 14.25 17.51 9.25
C PRO A 184 14.69 18.72 8.42
N ALA A 185 14.70 19.90 9.03
CA ALA A 185 15.09 21.14 8.39
C ALA A 185 16.40 20.93 7.60
N GLU A 186 16.28 21.01 6.27
CA GLU A 186 17.42 20.96 5.38
C GLU A 186 18.28 22.18 5.69
N GLN A 187 19.47 21.94 6.24
CA GLN A 187 20.46 22.97 6.44
C GLN A 187 20.86 23.47 5.06
N VAL A 188 20.44 24.70 4.75
CA VAL A 188 20.93 25.43 3.58
C VAL A 188 22.44 25.51 3.72
N ALA A 189 23.14 24.78 2.85
CA ALA A 189 24.58 24.88 2.72
C ALA A 189 24.90 26.30 2.23
N VAL A 190 25.51 27.09 3.11
CA VAL A 190 26.22 28.31 2.74
C VAL A 190 27.43 27.88 1.89
N PRO A 191 27.55 28.33 0.63
CA PRO A 191 28.74 28.02 -0.15
C PRO A 191 29.96 28.70 0.47
N ASP A 192 30.99 27.90 0.70
CA ASP A 192 32.30 28.30 1.22
C ASP A 192 32.92 29.38 0.33
N LEU A 193 33.30 30.50 0.95
CA LEU A 193 34.15 31.53 0.37
C LEU A 193 35.60 31.06 0.50
N ASP A 194 36.18 30.56 -0.59
CA ASP A 194 37.62 30.30 -0.63
C ASP A 194 38.43 31.60 -0.78
N PRO A 195 39.58 31.72 -0.08
CA PRO A 195 40.34 32.96 0.02
C PRO A 195 41.42 33.10 -1.07
N GLU A 196 41.55 34.33 -1.56
CA GLU A 196 42.76 35.00 -2.08
C GLU A 196 43.62 34.31 -3.16
N GLU A 197 43.58 34.86 -4.39
CA GLU A 197 44.73 34.89 -5.28
C GLU A 197 45.21 36.36 -5.51
N PRO A 198 46.53 36.60 -5.55
CA PRO A 198 47.09 37.94 -5.52
C PRO A 198 47.03 38.65 -6.88
N VAL A 199 46.74 39.95 -6.80
CA VAL A 199 46.66 40.90 -7.91
C VAL A 199 48.05 41.15 -8.51
N LEU A 200 48.23 40.85 -9.80
CA LEU A 200 49.36 41.33 -10.61
C LEU A 200 48.91 42.58 -11.39
N ALA A 201 49.78 43.60 -11.37
CA ALA A 201 49.61 44.90 -12.03
C ALA A 201 49.63 44.79 -13.58
N PRO A 202 49.07 45.79 -14.31
CA PRO A 202 48.84 45.68 -15.75
C PRO A 202 50.11 45.96 -16.56
N ASP A 203 50.27 45.25 -17.67
CA ASP A 203 51.17 45.62 -18.76
C ASP A 203 50.33 46.18 -19.91
N GLU A 204 50.70 47.38 -20.34
CA GLU A 204 50.03 48.19 -21.35
C GLU A 204 50.37 47.64 -22.75
N THR A 205 49.37 47.21 -23.51
CA THR A 205 49.47 47.20 -24.97
C THR A 205 48.13 47.64 -25.57
N ASP A 206 48.18 48.78 -26.24
CA ASP A 206 47.16 49.30 -27.14
C ASP A 206 46.90 48.31 -28.28
N ASP A 207 45.63 47.98 -28.53
CA ASP A 207 45.17 47.56 -29.85
C ASP A 207 43.70 47.97 -30.04
N ASP A 208 43.51 48.94 -30.93
CA ASP A 208 42.22 49.42 -31.43
C ASP A 208 41.45 48.28 -32.09
N THR A 209 40.32 47.85 -31.51
CA THR A 209 39.29 47.10 -32.23
C THR A 209 37.89 47.51 -31.80
N ASP A 210 37.06 47.79 -32.81
CA ASP A 210 35.72 48.36 -32.75
C ASP A 210 34.78 47.70 -31.72
N GLU A 211 34.15 48.52 -30.87
CA GLU A 211 33.07 48.12 -29.97
C GLU A 211 31.79 47.82 -30.76
N GLU A 212 31.55 46.54 -31.08
CA GLU A 212 30.23 46.06 -31.51
C GLU A 212 29.38 45.73 -30.26
N GLU A 213 28.30 46.49 -30.03
CA GLU A 213 27.33 46.20 -28.97
C GLU A 213 26.75 44.77 -29.14
N PRO A 214 26.81 43.89 -28.11
CA PRO A 214 26.19 42.58 -28.22
C PRO A 214 24.66 42.71 -28.30
N ALA A 215 24.09 42.14 -29.35
CA ALA A 215 22.64 42.13 -29.56
C ALA A 215 21.88 41.57 -28.33
N PRO A 216 20.69 42.11 -28.01
CA PRO A 216 19.94 41.69 -26.84
C PRO A 216 19.60 40.19 -26.92
N VAL A 217 19.99 39.45 -25.88
CA VAL A 217 19.66 38.02 -25.72
C VAL A 217 18.14 37.91 -25.65
N PRO A 218 17.48 37.12 -26.53
CA PRO A 218 16.03 36.98 -26.49
C PRO A 218 15.62 36.35 -25.15
N ALA A 219 14.63 36.96 -24.49
CA ALA A 219 14.07 36.42 -23.26
C ALA A 219 13.64 34.96 -23.48
N PRO A 220 13.93 34.05 -22.53
CA PRO A 220 13.53 32.66 -22.67
C PRO A 220 12.01 32.59 -22.81
N THR A 221 11.54 32.16 -23.97
CA THR A 221 10.15 31.83 -24.19
C THR A 221 9.87 30.53 -23.45
N TRP A 222 9.42 30.65 -22.20
CA TRP A 222 8.82 29.53 -21.48
C TRP A 222 7.51 29.16 -22.16
N THR A 223 7.55 28.13 -23.00
CA THR A 223 6.35 27.43 -23.43
C THR A 223 5.97 26.46 -22.31
N PRO A 224 4.75 26.52 -21.74
CA PRO A 224 4.30 25.53 -20.79
C PRO A 224 4.34 24.16 -21.48
N THR A 225 5.25 23.29 -21.04
CA THR A 225 5.17 21.87 -21.39
C THR A 225 3.84 21.36 -20.87
N GLU A 226 2.99 20.79 -21.73
CA GLU A 226 1.78 20.10 -21.30
C GLU A 226 2.18 19.06 -20.26
N VAL A 227 1.84 19.33 -19.00
CA VAL A 227 2.01 18.37 -17.92
C VAL A 227 0.93 17.31 -18.15
N ASP A 228 1.34 16.09 -18.51
CA ASP A 228 0.45 14.92 -18.56
C ASP A 228 -0.02 14.62 -17.13
N VAL A 229 -1.10 15.30 -16.69
CA VAL A 229 -1.69 15.09 -15.38
C VAL A 229 -2.48 13.79 -15.42
N ARG A 230 -1.79 12.68 -15.18
CA ARG A 230 -2.45 11.38 -15.03
C ARG A 230 -3.24 11.36 -13.73
N PRO A 231 -4.48 10.86 -13.75
CA PRO A 231 -5.30 10.75 -12.55
C PRO A 231 -4.61 9.84 -11.51
N VAL A 232 -4.52 10.31 -10.27
CA VAL A 232 -3.88 9.56 -9.19
C VAL A 232 -4.88 8.57 -8.60
N VAL A 233 -4.63 7.27 -8.81
CA VAL A 233 -5.43 6.18 -8.22
C VAL A 233 -4.82 5.81 -6.86
N ALA A 234 -5.60 5.96 -5.81
CA ALA A 234 -5.23 5.57 -4.45
C ALA A 234 -6.32 4.75 -3.78
N TYR A 235 -5.99 4.21 -2.60
CA TYR A 235 -6.93 3.47 -1.76
C TYR A 235 -6.91 4.05 -0.34
N GLU A 236 -8.08 4.12 0.29
CA GLU A 236 -8.22 4.44 1.70
C GLU A 236 -9.29 3.56 2.36
N VAL A 237 -9.42 3.67 3.68
CA VAL A 237 -10.41 2.93 4.46
C VAL A 237 -11.37 3.87 5.17
N LEU A 238 -12.66 3.58 5.06
CA LEU A 238 -13.74 4.46 5.51
C LEU A 238 -14.68 3.74 6.49
N CYS A 239 -15.28 4.52 7.39
CA CYS A 239 -16.43 4.06 8.18
C CYS A 239 -17.64 3.92 7.24
N ARG A 240 -18.61 3.08 7.60
CA ARG A 240 -19.79 2.80 6.75
C ARG A 240 -20.53 4.08 6.34
N ARG A 241 -20.63 5.07 7.23
CA ARG A 241 -21.31 6.34 6.95
C ARG A 241 -20.61 7.13 5.85
N HIS A 242 -19.29 7.29 5.94
CA HIS A 242 -18.51 8.06 4.96
C HIS A 242 -18.38 7.33 3.64
N HIS A 243 -18.20 6.01 3.66
CA HIS A 243 -18.21 5.19 2.44
C HIS A 243 -19.54 5.34 1.67
N ARG A 244 -20.69 5.18 2.35
CA ARG A 244 -22.01 5.32 1.71
C ARG A 244 -22.32 6.72 1.19
N ARG A 245 -21.61 7.74 1.68
CA ARG A 245 -21.77 9.13 1.25
C ARG A 245 -20.69 9.57 0.25
N GLY A 246 -19.71 8.71 -0.06
CA GLY A 246 -18.58 9.08 -0.90
C GLY A 246 -17.67 10.17 -0.32
N VAL A 247 -17.64 10.32 1.02
CA VAL A 247 -16.87 11.38 1.69
C VAL A 247 -15.49 10.86 2.08
N THR A 248 -14.54 11.05 1.18
CA THR A 248 -13.12 10.75 1.35
C THR A 248 -12.42 11.75 2.28
N ARG A 249 -11.20 11.44 2.72
CA ARG A 249 -10.36 12.40 3.46
C ARG A 249 -10.17 13.70 2.67
N ALA A 250 -9.90 13.60 1.37
CA ALA A 250 -9.65 14.77 0.51
C ALA A 250 -10.90 15.65 0.37
N VAL A 251 -12.08 15.06 0.14
CA VAL A 251 -13.35 15.79 0.07
C VAL A 251 -13.67 16.48 1.39
N ALA A 252 -13.45 15.80 2.52
CA ALA A 252 -13.67 16.39 3.84
C ALA A 252 -12.76 17.61 4.09
N ARG A 253 -11.47 17.51 3.75
CA ARG A 253 -10.52 18.63 3.87
C ARG A 253 -10.91 19.83 3.00
N ALA A 254 -11.27 19.60 1.74
CA ALA A 254 -11.67 20.66 0.82
C ALA A 254 -12.92 21.42 1.30
N THR A 255 -13.85 20.74 1.98
CA THR A 255 -15.07 21.36 2.52
C THR A 255 -14.80 22.16 3.80
N LEU A 256 -13.76 21.82 4.56
CA LEU A 256 -13.36 22.51 5.79
C LEU A 256 -12.46 23.72 5.53
N SER A 257 -11.85 23.82 4.35
CA SER A 257 -10.94 24.90 3.97
C SER A 257 -11.62 26.12 3.35
N ASP A 258 -12.93 26.09 3.10
CA ASP A 258 -13.67 27.32 2.74
C ASP A 258 -13.74 28.21 3.99
N PRO A 259 -13.12 29.41 3.99
CA PRO A 259 -13.27 30.33 5.10
C PRO A 259 -14.75 30.70 5.23
N LEU A 260 -15.30 30.46 6.42
CA LEU A 260 -16.65 30.89 6.77
C LEU A 260 -16.79 32.39 6.41
N PRO A 261 -17.90 32.82 5.78
CA PRO A 261 -18.10 34.19 5.30
C PRO A 261 -18.23 35.25 6.40
N PHE A 262 -17.84 34.96 7.64
CA PHE A 262 -17.93 35.87 8.78
C PHE A 262 -16.66 36.71 9.01
N ALA A 263 -15.66 36.64 8.13
CA ALA A 263 -14.43 37.45 8.22
C ALA A 263 -14.47 38.75 7.40
N GLN A 264 -15.66 39.24 7.01
CA GLN A 264 -15.83 40.57 6.41
C GLN A 264 -17.02 41.27 7.06
N GLY A 265 -16.75 42.13 8.05
CA GLY A 265 -17.79 42.97 8.65
C GLY A 265 -17.59 43.25 10.14
N ALA A 266 -16.42 43.78 10.52
CA ALA A 266 -16.28 44.53 11.77
C ALA A 266 -15.63 45.88 11.45
N GLU A 267 -16.26 46.63 10.55
CA GLU A 267 -16.24 48.09 10.63
C GLU A 267 -17.61 48.53 11.17
N VAL A 268 -17.56 49.61 11.95
CA VAL A 268 -18.64 50.52 12.39
C VAL A 268 -18.97 50.43 13.89
N GLY A 269 -18.57 51.48 14.62
CA GLY A 269 -19.10 51.87 15.93
C GLY A 269 -18.08 52.52 16.84
#